data_AF-A0A838WRF0-F1
#
_entry.id   AF-A0A838WRF0-F1
#
_cell.length_a   1.000
_cell.length_b   1.000
_cell.length_c   1.000
_cell.angle_alpha   90.00
_cell.angle_beta   90.00
_cell.angle_gamma   90.00
#
_symmetry.space_group_name_H-M   'P 1'
#
loop_
_entity.id
_entity.type
_entity.pdbx_description
1 polymer ?
#
loop_
_entity_poly.entity_id
_entity_poly.type
_entity_poly.pdbx_seq_one_letter_code
_entity_poly.pdbx_strand_id
1 'polypeptide(L)'
;QLIRAYVLNIIEFDPAVTFHLHANFFDVYPLGMTMTPTYKTDVLTMGVAERHILEFRFRYSGKYMFHPHQDIIAENGCMGQLEVIPESN
;
A
#
# COMPACT_ATOMS: atom_id res chain seq x y z
N GLN A 1 -6.14 -14.54 4.56
CA GLN A 1 -6.20 -14.50 3.08
C GLN A 1 -4.94 -13.84 2.49
N LEU A 2 -4.52 -14.18 1.25
CA LEU A 2 -3.54 -13.39 0.47
C LEU A 2 -4.25 -12.23 -0.22
N ILE A 3 -3.77 -11.02 0.01
CA ILE A 3 -4.29 -9.80 -0.62
C ILE A 3 -3.28 -9.35 -1.68
N ARG A 4 -3.79 -9.00 -2.87
CA ARG A 4 -3.03 -8.36 -3.94
C ARG A 4 -3.65 -7.01 -4.24
N ALA A 5 -2.86 -5.95 -4.09
CA ALA A 5 -3.26 -4.58 -4.41
C ALA A 5 -2.52 -4.11 -5.67
N TYR A 6 -3.24 -3.44 -6.57
CA TYR A 6 -2.70 -2.76 -7.74
C TYR A 6 -2.71 -1.27 -7.42
N VAL A 7 -1.55 -0.72 -7.08
CA VAL A 7 -1.43 0.66 -6.60
C VAL A 7 -0.85 1.52 -7.70
N LEU A 8 -1.52 2.61 -8.03
CA LEU A 8 -1.11 3.61 -9.01
C LEU A 8 -1.10 4.97 -8.30
N ASN A 9 0.03 5.66 -8.36
CA ASN A 9 0.10 7.06 -7.97
C ASN A 9 -0.33 7.94 -9.15
N ILE A 10 -1.41 8.70 -8.99
CA ILE A 10 -1.88 9.69 -9.98
C ILE A 10 -1.97 11.11 -9.39
N ILE A 11 -1.23 11.36 -8.31
CA ILE A 11 -1.08 12.69 -7.73
C ILE A 11 -0.17 13.50 -8.66
N GLU A 12 -0.73 14.52 -9.32
CA GLU A 12 -0.09 15.23 -10.44
C GLU A 12 1.00 16.21 -10.01
N PHE A 13 0.76 16.96 -8.93
CA PHE A 13 1.59 18.13 -8.58
C PHE A 13 2.68 17.85 -7.53
N ASP A 14 2.71 16.63 -6.98
CA ASP A 14 3.74 16.18 -6.05
C ASP A 14 4.71 15.24 -6.79
N PRO A 15 6.03 15.49 -6.78
CA PRO A 15 6.99 14.74 -7.58
C PRO A 15 7.09 13.26 -7.17
N ALA A 16 6.82 12.97 -5.90
CA ALA A 16 6.70 11.62 -5.39
C ALA A 16 5.84 11.61 -4.13
N VAL A 17 5.05 10.56 -3.97
CA VAL A 17 4.28 10.29 -2.74
C VAL A 17 4.57 8.86 -2.30
N THR A 18 4.13 8.52 -1.10
CA THR A 18 4.35 7.19 -0.55
C THR A 18 3.03 6.43 -0.43
N PHE A 19 3.13 5.12 -0.44
CA PHE A 19 2.10 4.23 0.07
C PHE A 19 2.64 3.52 1.30
N HIS A 20 2.06 3.77 2.46
CA HIS A 20 2.40 3.10 3.72
C HIS A 20 1.19 2.31 4.23
N LEU A 21 1.43 1.07 4.68
CA LEU A 21 0.43 0.23 5.34
C LEU A 21 0.84 -0.01 6.80
N HIS A 22 -0.04 0.32 7.74
CA HIS A 22 0.24 0.17 9.16
C HIS A 22 0.44 -1.30 9.55
N ALA A 23 1.43 -1.54 10.41
CA ALA A 23 1.65 -2.82 11.09
C ALA A 23 1.74 -4.05 10.17
N ASN A 24 2.09 -3.86 8.89
CA ASN A 24 2.11 -4.94 7.93
C ASN A 24 3.13 -4.67 6.81
N PHE A 25 3.91 -5.69 6.46
CA PHE A 25 4.82 -5.65 5.31
C PHE A 25 4.15 -6.23 4.06
N PHE A 26 4.56 -5.75 2.89
CA PHE A 26 4.14 -6.25 1.60
C PHE A 26 5.34 -6.54 0.69
N ASP A 27 5.17 -7.57 -0.13
CA ASP A 27 6.07 -7.93 -1.22
C ASP A 27 5.77 -7.02 -2.43
N VAL A 28 6.81 -6.42 -3.02
CA VAL A 28 6.69 -5.45 -4.12
C VAL A 28 7.07 -6.07 -5.44
N TYR A 29 6.18 -5.91 -6.43
CA TYR A 29 6.37 -6.33 -7.82
C TYR A 29 6.42 -5.06 -8.69
N PRO A 30 7.63 -4.55 -8.99
CA PRO A 30 7.78 -3.24 -9.60
C PRO A 30 7.09 -3.15 -10.96
N LEU A 31 6.29 -2.09 -11.16
CA LEU A 31 5.62 -1.79 -12.44
C LEU A 31 4.67 -2.90 -12.94
N GLY A 32 4.41 -3.93 -12.12
CA GLY A 32 3.65 -5.13 -12.49
C GLY A 32 4.31 -5.98 -13.58
N MET A 33 5.61 -5.83 -13.81
CA MET A 33 6.33 -6.48 -14.93
C MET A 33 7.05 -7.79 -14.55
N THR A 34 6.93 -8.24 -13.30
CA THR A 34 7.59 -9.43 -12.78
C THR A 34 6.59 -10.36 -12.09
N MET A 35 6.90 -11.67 -12.10
CA MET A 35 6.17 -12.69 -11.36
C MET A 35 6.81 -13.03 -10.01
N THR A 36 7.99 -12.49 -9.73
CA THR A 36 8.70 -12.62 -8.45
C THR A 36 8.87 -11.24 -7.81
N PRO A 37 8.67 -11.11 -6.49
CA PRO A 37 8.85 -9.82 -5.83
C PRO A 37 10.32 -9.44 -5.79
N THR A 38 10.62 -8.16 -5.93
CA THR A 38 12.00 -7.65 -5.92
C THR A 38 12.48 -7.35 -4.50
N TYR A 39 11.58 -6.90 -3.62
CA TYR A 39 11.87 -6.60 -2.23
C TYR A 39 10.59 -6.57 -1.39
N LYS A 40 10.75 -6.47 -0.07
CA LYS A 40 9.69 -6.37 0.92
C LYS A 40 9.84 -5.08 1.72
N THR A 41 8.74 -4.37 1.94
CA THR A 41 8.69 -3.10 2.69
C THR A 41 7.29 -2.88 3.28
N ASP A 42 7.15 -1.92 4.18
CA ASP A 42 5.85 -1.40 4.66
C ASP A 42 5.56 0.01 4.11
N VAL A 43 6.53 0.62 3.42
CA VAL A 43 6.42 1.92 2.77
C VAL A 43 7.08 1.91 1.39
N LEU A 44 6.41 2.48 0.40
CA LEU A 44 6.85 2.53 -1.00
C LEU A 44 6.73 3.95 -1.54
N THR A 45 7.84 4.56 -1.94
CA THR A 45 7.85 5.84 -2.67
C THR A 45 7.53 5.61 -4.14
N MET A 46 6.67 6.46 -4.70
CA MET A 46 6.13 6.37 -6.05
C MET A 46 6.14 7.75 -6.71
N GLY A 47 6.76 7.88 -7.88
CA GLY A 47 6.63 9.05 -8.73
C GLY A 47 5.24 9.17 -9.38
N VAL A 48 5.00 10.28 -10.08
CA VAL A 48 3.76 10.51 -10.82
C VAL A 48 3.56 9.42 -11.89
N ALA A 49 2.36 8.85 -11.96
CA ALA A 49 1.99 7.73 -12.83
C ALA A 49 2.79 6.43 -12.60
N GLU A 50 3.58 6.35 -11.52
CA GLU A 50 4.23 5.12 -11.12
C GLU A 50 3.20 4.15 -10.52
N ARG A 51 3.36 2.86 -10.77
CA ARG A 51 2.44 1.82 -10.32
C ARG A 51 3.16 0.56 -9.93
N HIS A 52 2.64 -0.17 -8.96
CA HIS A 52 3.23 -1.42 -8.47
C HIS A 52 2.12 -2.40 -8.09
N ILE A 53 2.44 -3.70 -8.14
CA ILE A 53 1.60 -4.71 -7.50
C ILE A 53 2.21 -5.00 -6.12
N LEU A 54 1.38 -4.99 -5.09
CA LEU A 54 1.76 -5.27 -3.71
C LEU A 54 1.03 -6.53 -3.23
N GLU A 55 1.73 -7.44 -2.58
CA GLU A 55 1.13 -8.62 -1.96
C GLU A 55 1.39 -8.70 -0.46
N PHE A 56 0.36 -9.00 0.31
CA PHE A 56 0.47 -9.10 1.76
C PHE A 56 -0.63 -9.97 2.39
N ARG A 57 -0.42 -10.32 3.66
CA ARG A 57 -1.38 -11.08 4.48
C ARG A 57 -1.49 -10.41 5.85
N PHE A 58 -2.71 -10.23 6.34
CA PHE A 58 -2.93 -9.82 7.72
C PHE A 58 -2.89 -11.03 8.66
N ARG A 59 -2.13 -10.90 9.75
CA ARG A 59 -2.01 -11.94 10.78
C ARG A 59 -3.12 -11.86 11.83
N TYR A 60 -3.62 -10.67 12.10
CA TYR A 60 -4.59 -10.40 13.15
C TYR A 60 -5.81 -9.67 12.56
N SER A 61 -6.98 -9.85 13.17
CA SER A 61 -8.15 -9.03 12.89
C SER A 61 -7.96 -7.63 13.47
N GLY A 62 -8.63 -6.64 12.89
CA GLY A 62 -8.54 -5.26 13.33
C GLY A 62 -8.55 -4.26 12.18
N LYS A 63 -8.30 -3.01 12.53
CA LYS A 63 -8.31 -1.86 11.62
C LYS A 63 -6.88 -1.48 11.28
N TYR A 64 -6.55 -1.49 10.00
CA TYR A 64 -5.21 -1.19 9.47
C TYR A 64 -5.31 0.05 8.58
N MET A 65 -4.71 1.14 9.01
CA MET A 65 -4.66 2.37 8.22
C MET A 65 -3.64 2.23 7.09
N PHE A 66 -3.91 2.88 5.97
CA PHE A 66 -2.93 3.12 4.93
C PHE A 66 -3.01 4.56 4.44
N HIS A 67 -1.87 5.18 4.20
CA HIS A 67 -1.77 6.58 3.82
C HIS A 67 -0.38 6.87 3.24
N PRO A 68 -0.20 7.99 2.51
CA PRO A 68 1.12 8.53 2.28
C PRO A 68 1.72 9.02 3.60
N HIS A 69 3.00 8.77 3.83
CA HIS A 69 3.83 9.40 4.85
C HIS A 69 4.17 10.87 4.53
N GLN A 70 3.28 11.55 3.81
CA GLN A 70 3.26 12.98 3.58
C GLN A 70 2.03 13.52 4.31
N ASP A 71 2.23 14.00 5.54
CA ASP A 71 1.14 14.34 6.47
C ASP A 71 0.11 15.29 5.86
N ILE A 72 0.56 16.33 5.14
CA ILE A 72 -0.33 17.28 4.46
C ILE A 72 -1.26 16.56 3.46
N ILE A 73 -0.75 15.59 2.69
CA ILE A 73 -1.56 14.86 1.70
C ILE A 73 -2.53 13.91 2.42
N ALA A 74 -2.04 13.21 3.46
CA ALA A 74 -2.85 12.31 4.26
C ALA A 74 -4.01 13.06 4.95
N GLU A 75 -3.70 14.14 5.67
CA GLU A 75 -4.68 14.96 6.41
C GLU A 75 -5.72 15.62 5.48
N ASN A 76 -5.36 15.92 4.22
CA ASN A 76 -6.29 16.42 3.21
C ASN A 76 -7.15 15.32 2.54
N GLY A 77 -7.25 14.14 3.17
CA GLY A 77 -8.20 13.09 2.80
C GLY A 77 -7.58 11.88 2.10
N CYS A 78 -6.27 11.83 1.92
CA CYS A 78 -5.59 10.67 1.34
C CYS A 78 -5.28 9.58 2.39
N MET A 79 -6.25 9.25 3.24
CA MET A 79 -6.14 8.16 4.20
C MET A 79 -7.24 7.14 3.95
N GLY A 80 -6.90 5.87 4.08
CA GLY A 80 -7.86 4.79 4.03
C GLY A 80 -7.62 3.80 5.16
N GLN A 81 -8.55 2.86 5.29
CA GLN A 81 -8.47 1.83 6.31
C GLN A 81 -9.01 0.51 5.76
N LEU A 82 -8.30 -0.58 6.07
CA LEU A 82 -8.75 -1.94 5.85
C LEU A 82 -9.27 -2.50 7.17
N GLU A 83 -10.51 -3.00 7.17
CA GLU A 83 -11.08 -3.72 8.30
C GLU A 83 -10.94 -5.22 8.07
N VAL A 84 -10.05 -5.84 8.83
CA VAL A 84 -9.79 -7.28 8.76
C VAL A 84 -10.69 -7.96 9.79
N ILE A 85 -11.72 -8.63 9.29
CA ILE A 85 -12.64 -9.39 10.12
C ILE A 85 -12.09 -10.80 10.41
N PRO A 86 -12.37 -11.38 11.59
CA PRO A 86 -12.06 -12.78 11.87
C PRO A 86 -12.76 -13.71 10.87
N GLU A 87 -12.15 -14.85 10.58
CA GLU A 87 -12.86 -15.92 9.86
C GLU A 87 -14.06 -16.36 10.69
N SER A 88 -15.24 -16.35 10.08
CA SER A 88 -16.45 -16.92 10.66
C SER A 88 -16.39 -18.43 10.43
N ASN A 89 -16.48 -19.22 11.50
CA ASN A 89 -16.70 -20.66 11.41
C ASN A 89 -18.10 -20.99 10.91
#